data_AF-A0A3A8HD89-F1
#
_entry.id   AF-A0A3A8HD89-F1
#
_cell.length_a   1.000
_cell.length_b   1.000
_cell.length_c   1.000
_cell.angle_alpha   90.00
_cell.angle_beta   90.00
_cell.angle_gamma   90.00
#
_symmetry.space_group_name_H-M   'P 1'
#
loop_
_entity.id
_entity.type
_entity.pdbx_description
1 polymer ?
#
loop_
_entity_poly.entity_id
_entity_poly.type
_entity_poly.pdbx_seq_one_letter_code
_entity_poly.pdbx_strand_id
1 'polypeptide(L)'
;MKQTRGFVVAMAVTTLLTGAPDAQARDTEPSDAEAQVVFTGGSHVRCGDTITEHTRLTRDLYCPSSAPFALQVDGPGIVLDLGGYTVRRTGAANFTSHGIVVANGRMVRNGTVQGFASGISTTSDAPVLNLRLHALAILDNNVGVFNRASYTNFLITDSRLSGNGTGMAGEFDASTGTFDIRSSIFTHNGIAMFADFHSFDVLDSTFTSNGSAAYCWHGVFRFRSSTLAWNDAVSTIPNDGFDARVCSEMRFENTLIANNAAFAPATTPVWEPIQLSMLDSLLVDNGTGLQVAAQTVYIDGNTLHGNASGLTLSDRTGLVTVPLTGIVRGNQFLSNDGDGLRVEPPSTPTVINNLALNNTGFGIYAPTAFDGGGNVARNNTAGDCVGIVCAMY
;
A
#
# COMPACT_ATOMS: atom_id res chain seq x y z
N MET A 1 -41.50 11.30 12.95
CA MET A 1 -41.41 10.97 11.52
C MET A 1 -40.03 11.39 11.02
N LYS A 2 -39.06 10.46 11.02
CA LYS A 2 -37.71 10.69 10.50
C LYS A 2 -37.58 9.88 9.21
N GLN A 3 -37.17 10.54 8.14
CA GLN A 3 -36.96 9.94 6.82
C GLN A 3 -35.93 8.81 6.91
N THR A 4 -36.40 7.58 6.74
CA THR A 4 -35.59 6.44 6.33
C THR A 4 -35.00 6.72 4.96
N ARG A 5 -33.71 7.05 4.91
CA ARG A 5 -32.91 6.93 3.69
C ARG A 5 -32.72 5.45 3.40
N GLY A 6 -33.66 4.87 2.66
CA GLY A 6 -33.50 3.54 2.08
C GLY A 6 -32.42 3.61 0.99
N PHE A 7 -31.24 3.06 1.29
CA PHE A 7 -30.22 2.81 0.30
C PHE A 7 -30.45 1.42 -0.29
N VAL A 8 -30.72 1.38 -1.59
CA VAL A 8 -30.76 0.14 -2.38
C VAL A 8 -29.30 -0.28 -2.59
N VAL A 9 -28.84 -1.27 -1.82
CA VAL A 9 -27.59 -1.98 -2.14
C VAL A 9 -27.93 -2.99 -3.24
N ALA A 10 -27.88 -2.52 -4.48
CA ALA A 10 -27.78 -3.42 -5.61
C ALA A 10 -26.32 -3.93 -5.65
N MET A 11 -26.08 -5.08 -5.01
CA MET A 11 -24.85 -5.83 -5.23
C MET A 11 -24.84 -6.37 -6.66
N ALA A 12 -24.32 -5.57 -7.59
CA ALA A 12 -23.87 -6.03 -8.90
C ALA A 12 -22.39 -6.42 -8.76
N VAL A 13 -22.12 -7.62 -8.22
CA VAL A 13 -20.78 -8.23 -8.17
C VAL A 13 -20.42 -8.88 -9.52
N THR A 14 -20.87 -8.28 -10.63
CA THR A 14 -20.71 -8.84 -11.98
C THR A 14 -20.22 -7.84 -13.03
N THR A 15 -19.79 -6.64 -12.65
CA THR A 15 -19.28 -5.60 -13.59
C THR A 15 -17.93 -4.97 -13.22
N LEU A 16 -17.10 -5.63 -12.39
CA LEU A 16 -15.76 -5.13 -12.02
C LEU A 16 -14.68 -5.23 -13.13
N LEU A 17 -15.08 -5.37 -14.40
CA LEU A 17 -14.19 -5.33 -15.57
C LEU A 17 -14.51 -4.19 -16.56
N THR A 18 -15.48 -3.33 -16.26
CA THR A 18 -15.68 -2.08 -17.00
C THR A 18 -15.18 -0.93 -16.14
N GLY A 19 -14.13 -0.25 -16.60
CA GLY A 19 -13.47 0.84 -15.87
C GLY A 19 -14.46 1.82 -15.24
N ALA A 20 -14.11 2.30 -14.05
CA ALA A 20 -14.84 3.36 -13.38
C ALA A 20 -15.01 4.56 -14.34
N PRO A 21 -16.18 5.21 -14.37
CA PRO A 21 -16.39 6.39 -15.22
C PRO A 21 -15.42 7.52 -14.82
N ASP A 22 -14.80 8.14 -15.82
CA ASP A 22 -13.80 9.24 -15.77
C ASP A 22 -14.19 10.49 -14.93
N ALA A 23 -15.35 10.48 -14.27
CA ALA A 23 -15.95 11.67 -13.67
C ALA A 23 -15.40 12.07 -12.29
N GLN A 24 -14.49 11.29 -11.68
CA GLN A 24 -13.83 11.65 -10.41
C GLN A 24 -12.36 12.08 -10.56
N ALA A 25 -11.80 12.09 -11.78
CA ALA A 25 -10.41 12.50 -12.05
C ALA A 25 -10.21 14.02 -12.23
N ARG A 26 -11.15 14.86 -11.75
CA ARG A 26 -11.09 16.32 -11.96
C ARG A 26 -10.55 17.04 -10.73
N ASP A 27 -9.23 16.96 -10.58
CA ASP A 27 -8.37 18.05 -10.05
C ASP A 27 -6.89 17.75 -10.39
N THR A 28 -6.62 17.22 -11.59
CA THR A 28 -5.24 17.10 -12.09
C THR A 28 -4.82 18.44 -12.67
N GLU A 29 -4.21 19.29 -11.85
CA GLU A 29 -3.18 20.21 -12.32
C GLU A 29 -2.33 19.49 -13.38
N PRO A 30 -2.11 20.06 -14.59
CA PRO A 30 -1.32 19.42 -15.62
C PRO A 30 0.03 19.00 -15.05
N SER A 31 0.30 17.70 -15.15
CA SER A 31 1.49 17.15 -14.53
C SER A 31 2.74 17.74 -15.18
N ASP A 32 3.67 18.29 -14.39
CA ASP A 32 4.97 18.76 -14.91
C ASP A 32 5.81 17.65 -15.55
N ALA A 33 5.37 16.39 -15.45
CA ALA A 33 5.87 15.24 -16.21
C ALA A 33 5.85 15.46 -17.70
N GLU A 34 4.86 16.17 -18.22
CA GLU A 34 4.70 16.39 -19.66
C GLU A 34 5.41 17.67 -20.14
N ALA A 35 6.07 18.39 -19.23
CA ALA A 35 6.80 19.60 -19.59
C ALA A 35 7.79 19.30 -20.74
N GLN A 36 7.77 20.16 -21.76
CA GLN A 36 8.67 20.04 -22.89
C GLN A 36 10.11 20.28 -22.43
N VAL A 37 10.95 19.27 -22.63
CA VAL A 37 12.39 19.33 -22.37
C VAL A 37 13.10 19.18 -23.71
N VAL A 38 14.08 20.04 -23.97
CA VAL A 38 14.95 19.90 -25.14
C VAL A 38 15.98 18.81 -24.83
N PHE A 39 15.90 17.70 -25.56
CA PHE A 39 16.85 16.60 -25.44
C PHE A 39 18.06 16.87 -26.34
N THR A 40 19.25 16.92 -25.73
CA THR A 40 20.51 17.17 -26.43
C THR A 40 21.29 15.88 -26.68
N GLY A 41 21.01 14.81 -25.93
CA GLY A 41 21.63 13.48 -26.06
C GLY A 41 20.66 12.35 -26.45
N GLY A 42 21.20 11.18 -26.81
CA GLY A 42 20.38 9.96 -27.00
C GLY A 42 20.86 8.91 -28.02
N SER A 43 21.47 9.33 -29.12
CA SER A 43 21.90 8.43 -30.21
C SER A 43 23.11 7.55 -29.84
N HIS A 44 23.93 8.03 -28.90
CA HIS A 44 25.19 7.42 -28.52
C HIS A 44 25.17 6.74 -27.15
N VAL A 45 24.04 6.73 -26.45
CA VAL A 45 23.95 6.12 -25.12
C VAL A 45 24.26 4.62 -25.19
N ARG A 46 25.12 4.18 -24.28
CA ARG A 46 25.58 2.81 -24.09
C ARG A 46 25.46 2.43 -22.61
N CYS A 47 25.52 1.13 -22.36
CA CYS A 47 25.56 0.62 -21.00
C CYS A 47 26.84 1.08 -20.28
N GLY A 48 26.69 1.52 -19.04
CA GLY A 48 27.74 2.09 -18.21
C GLY A 48 27.92 3.60 -18.37
N ASP A 49 27.14 4.26 -19.24
CA ASP A 49 27.24 5.70 -19.42
C ASP A 49 26.68 6.46 -18.21
N THR A 50 27.34 7.57 -17.89
CA THR A 50 26.82 8.61 -16.99
C THR A 50 26.19 9.72 -17.82
N ILE A 51 24.92 9.98 -17.56
CA ILE A 51 24.08 10.97 -18.22
C ILE A 51 24.16 12.29 -17.45
N THR A 52 24.77 13.29 -18.08
CA THR A 52 25.00 14.64 -17.50
C THR A 52 24.20 15.73 -18.21
N GLU A 53 23.30 15.36 -19.12
CA GLU A 53 22.38 16.25 -19.83
C GLU A 53 21.04 15.56 -20.12
N HIS A 54 20.00 16.34 -20.45
CA HIS A 54 18.71 15.77 -20.83
C HIS A 54 18.85 14.82 -22.02
N THR A 55 18.45 13.57 -21.79
CA THR A 55 18.71 12.49 -22.74
C THR A 55 17.45 11.71 -23.02
N ARG A 56 17.20 11.45 -24.31
CA ARG A 56 16.16 10.52 -24.75
C ARG A 56 16.79 9.30 -25.41
N LEU A 57 16.51 8.10 -24.93
CA LEU A 57 16.99 6.89 -25.60
C LEU A 57 16.37 6.75 -26.98
N THR A 58 17.15 6.17 -27.90
CA THR A 58 16.76 5.95 -29.30
C THR A 58 16.77 4.47 -29.69
N ARG A 59 17.11 3.59 -28.73
CA ARG A 59 17.16 2.14 -28.90
C ARG A 59 17.15 1.46 -27.53
N ASP A 60 16.83 0.17 -27.54
CA ASP A 60 17.03 -0.71 -26.39
C ASP A 60 18.51 -0.80 -26.01
N LEU A 61 18.77 -0.96 -24.70
CA LEU A 61 20.08 -1.22 -24.13
C LEU A 61 20.12 -2.61 -23.50
N TYR A 62 21.11 -3.39 -23.90
CA TYR A 62 21.35 -4.76 -23.45
C TYR A 62 22.62 -4.78 -22.61
N CYS A 63 22.46 -4.63 -21.29
CA CYS A 63 23.57 -4.32 -20.41
C CYS A 63 24.09 -5.57 -19.69
N PRO A 64 25.37 -5.92 -19.81
CA PRO A 64 25.96 -7.01 -19.06
C PRO A 64 25.86 -6.77 -17.55
N SER A 65 25.77 -7.84 -16.77
CA SER A 65 25.66 -7.77 -15.30
C SER A 65 26.94 -7.33 -14.56
N SER A 66 28.00 -6.93 -15.27
CA SER A 66 29.37 -6.77 -14.74
C SER A 66 29.85 -5.34 -14.48
N ALA A 67 29.12 -4.31 -14.95
CA ALA A 67 29.42 -2.90 -14.68
C ALA A 67 28.46 -2.39 -13.59
N PRO A 68 28.86 -1.43 -12.73
CA PRO A 68 28.12 -1.17 -11.48
C PRO A 68 26.68 -0.72 -11.72
N PHE A 69 26.39 -0.16 -12.89
CA PHE A 69 25.05 0.22 -13.33
C PHE A 69 24.92 0.13 -14.86
N ALA A 70 23.69 0.01 -15.36
CA ALA A 70 23.41 0.13 -16.80
C ALA A 70 23.44 1.59 -17.26
N LEU A 71 22.88 2.52 -16.48
CA LEU A 71 22.99 3.96 -16.69
C LEU A 71 23.09 4.67 -15.35
N GLN A 72 23.85 5.76 -15.27
CA GLN A 72 23.82 6.68 -14.13
C GLN A 72 23.29 8.04 -14.58
N VAL A 73 22.39 8.67 -13.82
CA VAL A 73 21.92 10.04 -14.04
C VAL A 73 22.54 10.95 -12.99
N ASP A 74 23.44 11.82 -13.44
CA ASP A 74 24.25 12.65 -12.56
C ASP A 74 24.34 14.08 -13.06
N GLY A 75 23.34 14.87 -12.67
CA GLY A 75 23.36 16.31 -12.85
C GLY A 75 21.99 16.92 -12.53
N PRO A 76 22.00 18.11 -11.92
CA PRO A 76 20.81 18.71 -11.34
C PRO A 76 19.76 18.98 -12.43
N GLY A 77 18.52 18.59 -12.15
CA GLY A 77 17.41 18.86 -13.06
C GLY A 77 17.32 17.93 -14.27
N ILE A 78 18.29 17.02 -14.47
CA ILE A 78 18.33 16.14 -15.65
C ILE A 78 17.10 15.24 -15.71
N VAL A 79 16.62 15.06 -16.94
CA VAL A 79 15.55 14.13 -17.30
C VAL A 79 16.12 13.07 -18.22
N LEU A 80 15.99 11.81 -17.81
CA LEU A 80 16.23 10.65 -18.65
C LEU A 80 14.88 10.11 -19.15
N ASP A 81 14.62 10.28 -20.44
CA ASP A 81 13.45 9.73 -21.12
C ASP A 81 13.88 8.45 -21.84
N LEU A 82 13.32 7.30 -21.48
CA LEU A 82 13.67 6.04 -22.11
C LEU A 82 13.02 5.89 -23.51
N GLY A 83 12.19 6.83 -23.96
CA GLY A 83 11.66 6.87 -25.32
C GLY A 83 10.77 5.68 -25.71
N GLY A 84 10.23 4.96 -24.73
CA GLY A 84 9.54 3.68 -24.92
C GLY A 84 10.48 2.47 -25.04
N TYR A 85 11.80 2.67 -24.98
CA TYR A 85 12.79 1.61 -25.08
C TYR A 85 13.05 0.93 -23.74
N THR A 86 13.74 -0.21 -23.83
CA THR A 86 14.08 -1.06 -22.68
C THR A 86 15.56 -0.93 -22.32
N VAL A 87 15.84 -0.72 -21.04
CA VAL A 87 17.13 -0.99 -20.41
C VAL A 87 17.03 -2.34 -19.70
N ARG A 88 17.70 -3.37 -20.20
CA ARG A 88 17.63 -4.73 -19.63
C ARG A 88 18.99 -5.32 -19.29
N ARG A 89 19.04 -6.08 -18.20
CA ARG A 89 20.20 -6.90 -17.87
C ARG A 89 20.33 -8.07 -18.85
N THR A 90 21.57 -8.40 -19.21
CA THR A 90 21.94 -9.63 -19.92
C THR A 90 22.92 -10.46 -19.10
N GLY A 91 22.96 -11.77 -19.34
CA GLY A 91 23.83 -12.70 -18.63
C GLY A 91 23.20 -13.33 -17.39
N ALA A 92 24.04 -13.86 -16.50
CA ALA A 92 23.61 -14.49 -15.25
C ALA A 92 23.10 -13.48 -14.22
N ALA A 93 22.17 -13.91 -13.36
CA ALA A 93 21.69 -13.09 -12.26
C ALA A 93 22.87 -12.62 -11.38
N ASN A 94 22.90 -11.34 -11.08
CA ASN A 94 23.91 -10.74 -10.21
C ASN A 94 23.20 -9.84 -9.20
N PHE A 95 23.33 -10.16 -7.91
CA PHE A 95 22.73 -9.43 -6.80
C PHE A 95 23.29 -8.02 -6.59
N THR A 96 24.38 -7.65 -7.27
CA THR A 96 24.95 -6.30 -7.23
C THR A 96 24.66 -5.48 -8.49
N SER A 97 23.83 -5.98 -9.40
CA SER A 97 23.54 -5.27 -10.66
C SER A 97 22.49 -4.17 -10.48
N HIS A 98 22.81 -2.96 -10.96
CA HIS A 98 21.88 -1.83 -10.97
C HIS A 98 21.44 -1.50 -12.40
N GLY A 99 20.16 -1.20 -12.60
CA GLY A 99 19.64 -0.69 -13.87
C GLY A 99 19.99 0.79 -14.03
N ILE A 100 19.13 1.66 -13.50
CA ILE A 100 19.33 3.11 -13.53
C ILE A 100 19.68 3.61 -12.14
N VAL A 101 20.88 4.15 -11.98
CA VAL A 101 21.31 4.83 -10.75
C VAL A 101 21.05 6.32 -10.89
N VAL A 102 20.35 6.94 -9.94
CA VAL A 102 20.10 8.38 -9.93
C VAL A 102 20.89 9.02 -8.79
N ALA A 103 21.98 9.70 -9.13
CA ALA A 103 22.83 10.39 -8.17
C ALA A 103 22.35 11.82 -7.91
N ASN A 104 21.96 12.54 -8.97
CA ASN A 104 21.54 13.95 -8.88
C ASN A 104 20.48 14.34 -9.93
N GLY A 105 19.82 13.35 -10.54
CA GLY A 105 18.79 13.57 -11.55
C GLY A 105 17.43 13.98 -10.98
N ARG A 106 16.58 14.57 -11.82
CA ARG A 106 15.20 14.95 -11.47
C ARG A 106 14.17 13.90 -11.85
N MET A 107 14.35 13.24 -12.99
CA MET A 107 13.29 12.39 -13.54
C MET A 107 13.82 11.25 -14.41
N VAL A 108 13.17 10.09 -14.30
CA VAL A 108 13.27 8.98 -15.25
C VAL A 108 11.86 8.68 -15.75
N ARG A 109 11.66 8.58 -17.07
CA ARG A 109 10.30 8.36 -17.62
C ARG A 109 10.24 7.52 -18.89
N ASN A 110 9.04 7.04 -19.21
CA ASN A 110 8.64 6.53 -20.52
C ASN A 110 9.51 5.39 -21.07
N GLY A 111 9.39 4.19 -20.48
CA GLY A 111 10.05 2.99 -21.02
C GLY A 111 10.16 1.88 -19.98
N THR A 112 11.07 0.93 -20.21
CA THR A 112 11.18 -0.30 -19.40
C THR A 112 12.55 -0.45 -18.76
N VAL A 113 12.59 -0.85 -17.49
CA VAL A 113 13.81 -1.24 -16.76
C VAL A 113 13.63 -2.65 -16.21
N GLN A 114 14.48 -3.59 -16.63
CA GLN A 114 14.21 -5.01 -16.39
C GLN A 114 15.41 -5.88 -15.97
N GLY A 115 15.15 -6.75 -15.00
CA GLY A 115 15.98 -7.93 -14.73
C GLY A 115 17.17 -7.69 -13.80
N PHE A 116 17.31 -6.51 -13.20
CA PHE A 116 18.44 -6.13 -12.36
C PHE A 116 18.24 -6.55 -10.89
N ALA A 117 19.30 -6.50 -10.08
CA ALA A 117 19.11 -6.60 -8.63
C ALA A 117 18.38 -5.37 -8.08
N SER A 118 18.73 -4.18 -8.58
CA SER A 118 17.95 -2.97 -8.36
C SER A 118 17.60 -2.36 -9.71
N GLY A 119 16.30 -2.23 -10.02
CA GLY A 119 15.84 -1.64 -11.27
C GLY A 119 16.24 -0.17 -11.36
N ILE A 120 15.70 0.65 -10.46
CA ILE A 120 16.04 2.06 -10.31
C ILE A 120 16.50 2.29 -8.87
N SER A 121 17.66 2.90 -8.67
CA SER A 121 18.18 3.15 -7.32
C SER A 121 18.79 4.54 -7.17
N THR A 122 18.72 5.12 -5.98
CA THR A 122 19.49 6.32 -5.63
C THR A 122 20.89 5.94 -5.12
N THR A 123 21.77 6.92 -4.92
CA THR A 123 23.09 6.73 -4.29
C THR A 123 23.07 7.15 -2.82
N SER A 124 23.85 6.50 -1.97
CA SER A 124 23.91 6.80 -0.52
C SER A 124 24.25 8.26 -0.20
N ASP A 125 25.11 8.86 -1.01
CA ASP A 125 25.67 10.19 -0.77
C ASP A 125 24.90 11.28 -1.53
N ALA A 126 23.73 10.93 -2.08
CA ALA A 126 22.93 11.93 -2.78
C ALA A 126 22.44 13.00 -1.80
N PRO A 127 22.38 14.28 -2.23
CA PRO A 127 21.66 15.29 -1.46
C PRO A 127 20.17 14.92 -1.35
N VAL A 128 19.37 15.75 -0.66
CA VAL A 128 17.89 15.61 -0.69
C VAL A 128 17.42 15.54 -2.14
N LEU A 129 16.94 14.37 -2.56
CA LEU A 129 16.50 14.11 -3.93
C LEU A 129 14.98 14.21 -4.00
N ASN A 130 14.48 14.99 -4.94
CA ASN A 130 13.07 14.95 -5.37
C ASN A 130 13.04 14.26 -6.73
N LEU A 131 12.86 12.94 -6.73
CA LEU A 131 12.97 12.09 -7.91
C LEU A 131 11.59 11.72 -8.42
N ARG A 132 11.33 12.05 -9.69
CA ARG A 132 10.10 11.65 -10.37
C ARG A 132 10.30 10.43 -11.27
N LEU A 133 9.46 9.42 -11.09
CA LEU A 133 9.38 8.24 -11.93
C LEU A 133 8.01 8.23 -12.62
N HIS A 134 7.97 8.22 -13.95
CA HIS A 134 6.71 8.40 -14.68
C HIS A 134 6.58 7.52 -15.92
N ALA A 135 5.44 6.87 -16.10
CA ALA A 135 5.17 6.03 -17.28
C ALA A 135 6.26 4.95 -17.49
N LEU A 136 6.67 4.28 -16.40
CA LEU A 136 7.71 3.25 -16.43
C LEU A 136 7.14 1.85 -16.23
N ALA A 137 7.70 0.88 -16.94
CA ALA A 137 7.56 -0.53 -16.64
C ALA A 137 8.83 -1.01 -15.91
N ILE A 138 8.71 -1.34 -14.63
CA ILE A 138 9.82 -1.80 -13.78
C ILE A 138 9.59 -3.28 -13.48
N LEU A 139 10.31 -4.13 -14.20
CA LEU A 139 9.95 -5.54 -14.38
C LEU A 139 11.04 -6.50 -13.89
N ASP A 140 10.64 -7.57 -13.22
CA ASP A 140 11.49 -8.73 -12.91
C ASP A 140 12.83 -8.39 -12.24
N ASN A 141 12.86 -7.33 -11.43
CA ASN A 141 14.05 -6.97 -10.65
C ASN A 141 13.99 -7.65 -9.28
N ASN A 142 15.13 -7.82 -8.60
CA ASN A 142 15.06 -8.22 -7.19
C ASN A 142 14.38 -7.12 -6.36
N VAL A 143 14.79 -5.86 -6.55
CA VAL A 143 14.09 -4.67 -6.06
C VAL A 143 13.77 -3.74 -7.23
N GLY A 144 12.51 -3.33 -7.39
CA GLY A 144 12.10 -2.44 -8.49
C GLY A 144 12.66 -1.03 -8.33
N VAL A 145 12.26 -0.32 -7.27
CA VAL A 145 12.79 0.98 -6.86
C VAL A 145 13.47 0.85 -5.50
N PHE A 146 14.74 1.24 -5.42
CA PHE A 146 15.57 1.06 -4.23
C PHE A 146 16.17 2.39 -3.77
N ASN A 147 15.68 2.91 -2.64
CA ASN A 147 16.22 4.13 -2.06
C ASN A 147 17.47 3.85 -1.23
N ARG A 148 18.59 4.47 -1.57
CA ARG A 148 19.82 4.42 -0.76
C ARG A 148 20.12 5.74 -0.06
N ALA A 149 19.42 6.80 -0.46
CA ALA A 149 19.64 8.15 0.04
C ALA A 149 18.74 8.45 1.25
N SER A 150 19.20 9.36 2.11
CA SER A 150 18.39 9.91 3.19
C SER A 150 17.52 11.08 2.70
N TYR A 151 16.32 11.22 3.27
CA TYR A 151 15.37 12.30 2.98
C TYR A 151 14.98 12.40 1.50
N THR A 152 14.88 11.27 0.79
CA THR A 152 14.45 11.27 -0.62
C THR A 152 12.95 11.33 -0.74
N ASN A 153 12.43 12.11 -1.68
CA ASN A 153 11.02 12.13 -2.06
C ASN A 153 10.87 11.56 -3.47
N PHE A 154 10.21 10.41 -3.57
CA PHE A 154 9.82 9.82 -4.84
C PHE A 154 8.40 10.24 -5.19
N LEU A 155 8.19 10.72 -6.42
CA LEU A 155 6.87 10.81 -7.05
C LEU A 155 6.79 9.79 -8.17
N ILE A 156 5.96 8.76 -7.99
CA ILE A 156 5.78 7.65 -8.92
C ILE A 156 4.38 7.75 -9.52
N THR A 157 4.31 7.89 -10.84
CA THR A 157 3.04 8.16 -11.55
C THR A 157 2.93 7.25 -12.76
N ASP A 158 1.72 6.72 -13.00
CA ASP A 158 1.37 5.98 -14.23
C ASP A 158 2.34 4.83 -14.54
N SER A 159 2.87 4.19 -13.51
CA SER A 159 3.93 3.19 -13.63
C SER A 159 3.42 1.79 -13.31
N ARG A 160 4.07 0.80 -13.89
CA ARG A 160 3.81 -0.62 -13.65
C ARG A 160 5.02 -1.26 -13.01
N LEU A 161 4.85 -1.82 -11.81
CA LEU A 161 5.86 -2.62 -11.12
C LEU A 161 5.40 -4.07 -11.08
N SER A 162 6.13 -4.96 -11.75
CA SER A 162 5.67 -6.35 -11.89
C SER A 162 6.79 -7.38 -11.87
N GLY A 163 6.51 -8.53 -11.26
CA GLY A 163 7.45 -9.65 -11.20
C GLY A 163 8.67 -9.39 -10.31
N ASN A 164 8.70 -8.28 -9.55
CA ASN A 164 9.84 -7.97 -8.71
C ASN A 164 9.81 -8.79 -7.42
N GLY A 165 10.98 -9.12 -6.86
CA GLY A 165 11.05 -9.69 -5.50
C GLY A 165 10.39 -8.74 -4.50
N THR A 166 10.88 -7.50 -4.49
CA THR A 166 10.27 -6.35 -3.81
C THR A 166 10.01 -5.24 -4.81
N GLY A 167 8.81 -4.67 -4.87
CA GLY A 167 8.49 -3.57 -5.77
C GLY A 167 9.26 -2.30 -5.41
N MET A 168 9.17 -1.88 -4.14
CA MET A 168 9.82 -0.68 -3.62
C MET A 168 10.37 -0.93 -2.21
N ALA A 169 11.60 -0.49 -1.97
CA ALA A 169 12.27 -0.61 -0.67
C ALA A 169 13.35 0.47 -0.48
N GLY A 170 13.87 0.57 0.74
CA GLY A 170 15.07 1.35 1.07
C GLY A 170 16.26 0.47 1.47
N GLU A 171 17.44 1.09 1.52
CA GLU A 171 18.63 0.54 2.15
C GLU A 171 18.40 0.45 3.65
N PHE A 172 18.60 -0.77 4.14
CA PHE A 172 18.16 -1.20 5.45
C PHE A 172 18.82 -0.43 6.58
N ASP A 173 18.01 0.14 7.48
CA ASP A 173 18.44 1.01 8.61
C ASP A 173 19.34 2.20 8.19
N ALA A 174 19.45 2.53 6.89
CA ALA A 174 20.42 3.51 6.38
C ALA A 174 19.82 4.54 5.42
N SER A 175 18.57 4.37 5.03
CA SER A 175 17.85 5.30 4.13
C SER A 175 16.52 5.72 4.73
N THR A 176 16.07 6.91 4.35
CA THR A 176 14.78 7.47 4.78
C THR A 176 14.17 8.24 3.62
N GLY A 177 12.85 8.36 3.61
CA GLY A 177 12.20 9.11 2.55
C GLY A 177 10.70 8.92 2.47
N THR A 178 10.14 9.45 1.40
CA THR A 178 8.72 9.32 1.07
C THR A 178 8.55 8.76 -0.33
N PHE A 179 7.54 7.90 -0.50
CA PHE A 179 7.06 7.43 -1.79
C PHE A 179 5.62 7.93 -1.96
N ASP A 180 5.42 8.93 -2.83
CA ASP A 180 4.12 9.37 -3.31
C ASP A 180 3.82 8.62 -4.61
N ILE A 181 2.82 7.74 -4.59
CA ILE A 181 2.49 6.82 -5.66
C ILE A 181 1.08 7.11 -6.16
N ARG A 182 0.93 7.34 -7.46
CA ARG A 182 -0.35 7.69 -8.07
C ARG A 182 -0.61 6.90 -9.33
N SER A 183 -1.86 6.45 -9.50
CA SER A 183 -2.36 5.84 -10.74
C SER A 183 -1.44 4.74 -11.28
N SER A 184 -0.89 3.94 -10.37
CA SER A 184 0.14 2.94 -10.67
C SER A 184 -0.34 1.52 -10.38
N ILE A 185 0.29 0.55 -11.03
CA ILE A 185 -0.14 -0.86 -11.03
C ILE A 185 1.00 -1.74 -10.49
N PHE A 186 0.68 -2.53 -9.45
CA PHE A 186 1.60 -3.46 -8.79
C PHE A 186 1.09 -4.88 -8.94
N THR A 187 1.83 -5.72 -9.67
CA THR A 187 1.38 -7.10 -9.94
C THR A 187 2.45 -8.16 -9.88
N HIS A 188 2.16 -9.31 -9.28
CA HIS A 188 3.11 -10.43 -9.22
C HIS A 188 4.43 -10.09 -8.53
N ASN A 189 4.44 -9.10 -7.64
CA ASN A 189 5.60 -8.85 -6.79
C ASN A 189 5.54 -9.76 -5.56
N GLY A 190 6.69 -10.18 -5.03
CA GLY A 190 6.73 -10.88 -3.74
C GLY A 190 6.19 -9.97 -2.64
N ILE A 191 6.79 -8.80 -2.48
CA ILE A 191 6.30 -7.69 -1.65
C ILE A 191 6.20 -6.45 -2.52
N ALA A 192 5.04 -5.83 -2.69
CA ALA A 192 4.95 -4.64 -3.53
C ALA A 192 5.65 -3.42 -2.89
N MET A 193 5.54 -3.24 -1.58
CA MET A 193 6.11 -2.10 -0.86
C MET A 193 6.66 -2.48 0.50
N PHE A 194 7.87 -2.02 0.81
CA PHE A 194 8.53 -2.23 2.11
C PHE A 194 8.93 -0.86 2.69
N ALA A 195 8.30 -0.50 3.82
CA ALA A 195 8.48 0.78 4.50
C ALA A 195 9.91 1.05 4.99
N ASP A 196 10.42 0.30 5.96
CA ASP A 196 11.76 0.46 6.56
C ASP A 196 12.28 1.91 6.62
N PHE A 197 11.75 2.70 7.56
CA PHE A 197 11.97 4.16 7.72
C PHE A 197 11.43 5.06 6.60
N HIS A 198 10.53 4.55 5.76
CA HIS A 198 9.85 5.34 4.73
C HIS A 198 8.35 5.51 5.01
N SER A 199 7.83 6.60 4.46
CA SER A 199 6.39 6.85 4.38
C SER A 199 5.91 6.60 2.95
N PHE A 200 4.84 5.82 2.81
CA PHE A 200 4.18 5.55 1.54
C PHE A 200 2.80 6.24 1.53
N ASP A 201 2.60 7.15 0.59
CA ASP A 201 1.28 7.74 0.29
C ASP A 201 0.84 7.28 -1.10
N VAL A 202 -0.23 6.50 -1.13
CA VAL A 202 -0.69 5.76 -2.30
C VAL A 202 -2.08 6.25 -2.67
N LEU A 203 -2.23 6.74 -3.88
CA LEU A 203 -3.47 7.27 -4.43
C LEU A 203 -3.83 6.56 -5.72
N ASP A 204 -5.10 6.18 -5.86
CA ASP A 204 -5.68 5.69 -7.12
C ASP A 204 -4.86 4.55 -7.76
N SER A 205 -4.29 3.67 -6.94
CA SER A 205 -3.37 2.63 -7.42
C SER A 205 -3.95 1.24 -7.20
N THR A 206 -3.50 0.29 -8.02
CA THR A 206 -4.01 -1.09 -8.02
C THR A 206 -2.91 -2.08 -7.65
N PHE A 207 -3.19 -2.94 -6.68
CA PHE A 207 -2.32 -4.02 -6.21
C PHE A 207 -3.05 -5.35 -6.40
N THR A 208 -2.56 -6.18 -7.32
CA THR A 208 -3.16 -7.49 -7.59
C THR A 208 -2.16 -8.60 -7.82
N SER A 209 -2.47 -9.81 -7.37
CA SER A 209 -1.62 -10.99 -7.51
C SER A 209 -0.22 -10.82 -6.91
N ASN A 210 -0.05 -10.01 -5.85
CA ASN A 210 1.21 -9.92 -5.11
C ASN A 210 1.22 -10.92 -3.95
N GLY A 211 2.39 -11.30 -3.47
CA GLY A 211 2.51 -12.04 -2.21
C GLY A 211 2.03 -11.19 -1.02
N SER A 212 2.52 -9.95 -0.93
CA SER A 212 1.98 -8.93 -0.03
C SER A 212 1.94 -7.57 -0.72
N ALA A 213 0.86 -6.80 -0.55
CA ALA A 213 0.81 -5.43 -1.07
C ALA A 213 1.70 -4.48 -0.23
N ALA A 214 1.82 -4.71 1.07
CA ALA A 214 2.64 -3.90 1.96
C ALA A 214 3.39 -4.73 3.01
N TYR A 215 4.55 -4.23 3.42
CA TYR A 215 5.31 -4.68 4.59
C TYR A 215 5.66 -3.45 5.42
N CYS A 216 4.92 -3.23 6.50
CA CYS A 216 5.09 -2.07 7.36
C CYS A 216 5.97 -2.40 8.55
N TRP A 217 7.22 -1.98 8.43
CA TRP A 217 8.24 -2.17 9.45
C TRP A 217 8.97 -0.85 9.58
N HIS A 218 8.84 -0.21 10.74
CA HIS A 218 9.33 1.14 10.98
C HIS A 218 8.90 2.20 9.96
N GLY A 219 7.60 2.39 9.72
CA GLY A 219 7.18 3.42 8.76
C GLY A 219 5.69 3.72 8.79
N VAL A 220 5.20 4.30 7.70
CA VAL A 220 3.80 4.73 7.56
C VAL A 220 3.27 4.33 6.19
N PHE A 221 2.04 3.84 6.14
CA PHE A 221 1.29 3.64 4.91
C PHE A 221 -0.02 4.41 4.93
N ARG A 222 -0.33 5.10 3.84
CA ARG A 222 -1.64 5.68 3.56
C ARG A 222 -2.10 5.26 2.17
N PHE A 223 -3.23 4.58 2.10
CA PHE A 223 -3.92 4.23 0.85
C PHE A 223 -5.19 5.06 0.70
N ARG A 224 -5.38 5.63 -0.49
CA ARG A 224 -6.51 6.48 -0.85
C ARG A 224 -7.07 6.06 -2.18
N SER A 225 -8.39 5.87 -2.26
CA SER A 225 -9.08 5.55 -3.52
C SER A 225 -8.41 4.42 -4.30
N SER A 226 -7.81 3.46 -3.60
CA SER A 226 -6.97 2.42 -4.19
C SER A 226 -7.67 1.06 -4.15
N THR A 227 -7.14 0.10 -4.91
CA THR A 227 -7.65 -1.29 -4.93
C THR A 227 -6.55 -2.26 -4.55
N LEU A 228 -6.76 -3.04 -3.50
CA LEU A 228 -5.89 -4.13 -3.06
C LEU A 228 -6.68 -5.43 -3.14
N ALA A 229 -6.47 -6.19 -4.21
CA ALA A 229 -7.29 -7.37 -4.46
C ALA A 229 -6.52 -8.57 -5.03
N TRP A 230 -6.96 -9.79 -4.70
CA TRP A 230 -6.32 -11.03 -5.17
C TRP A 230 -4.83 -11.14 -4.82
N ASN A 231 -4.41 -10.57 -3.70
CA ASN A 231 -3.06 -10.79 -3.15
C ASN A 231 -3.09 -11.97 -2.18
N ASP A 232 -1.96 -12.63 -1.95
CA ASP A 232 -1.87 -13.66 -0.91
C ASP A 232 -2.12 -13.02 0.47
N ALA A 233 -1.56 -11.82 0.70
CA ALA A 233 -1.86 -10.99 1.85
C ALA A 233 -2.01 -9.50 1.47
N VAL A 234 -2.83 -8.77 2.22
CA VAL A 234 -2.94 -7.30 2.10
C VAL A 234 -1.70 -6.63 2.68
N SER A 235 -1.31 -6.98 3.91
CA SER A 235 -0.13 -6.39 4.55
C SER A 235 0.50 -7.33 5.58
N THR A 236 1.79 -7.14 5.83
CA THR A 236 2.50 -7.69 7.00
C THR A 236 2.91 -6.54 7.90
N ILE A 237 2.50 -6.60 9.17
CA ILE A 237 2.81 -5.57 10.18
C ILE A 237 3.28 -6.29 11.45
N PRO A 238 4.56 -6.71 11.50
CA PRO A 238 5.08 -7.46 12.62
C PRO A 238 5.25 -6.57 13.85
N ASN A 239 5.36 -7.21 15.01
CA ASN A 239 5.79 -6.58 16.25
C ASN A 239 7.09 -7.19 16.72
N ASP A 240 8.16 -6.43 16.62
CA ASP A 240 9.47 -6.83 17.16
C ASP A 240 9.56 -6.59 18.69
N GLY A 241 8.41 -6.42 19.34
CA GLY A 241 8.27 -6.27 20.78
C GLY A 241 8.81 -4.96 21.30
N PHE A 242 10.03 -5.01 21.84
CA PHE A 242 10.70 -3.86 22.47
C PHE A 242 11.61 -3.08 21.52
N ASP A 243 11.78 -3.55 20.28
CA ASP A 243 12.56 -2.83 19.28
C ASP A 243 11.83 -1.54 18.85
N ALA A 244 12.58 -0.53 18.42
CA ALA A 244 12.04 0.74 17.92
C ALA A 244 11.31 0.59 16.58
N ARG A 245 11.36 -0.60 15.98
CA ARG A 245 10.84 -0.89 14.64
C ARG A 245 9.35 -1.17 14.69
N VAL A 246 8.57 -0.10 14.57
CA VAL A 246 7.10 -0.15 14.68
C VAL A 246 6.45 0.46 13.45
N CYS A 247 5.36 -0.14 12.97
CA CYS A 247 4.51 0.54 12.00
C CYS A 247 3.77 1.68 12.71
N SER A 248 4.11 2.93 12.42
CA SER A 248 3.56 4.10 13.12
C SER A 248 2.07 4.29 12.78
N GLU A 249 1.71 4.21 11.50
CA GLU A 249 0.31 4.25 11.09
C GLU A 249 0.09 3.39 9.84
N MET A 250 -0.99 2.61 9.87
CA MET A 250 -1.61 2.02 8.69
C MET A 250 -2.94 2.74 8.44
N ARG A 251 -3.10 3.39 7.28
CA ARG A 251 -4.26 4.21 6.96
C ARG A 251 -4.90 3.83 5.63
N PHE A 252 -6.22 3.70 5.63
CA PHE A 252 -7.04 3.45 4.44
C PHE A 252 -8.19 4.47 4.35
N GLU A 253 -8.38 5.06 3.17
CA GLU A 253 -9.46 6.01 2.89
C GLU A 253 -10.09 5.67 1.55
N ASN A 254 -11.42 5.46 1.52
CA ASN A 254 -12.14 5.14 0.28
C ASN A 254 -11.49 4.01 -0.53
N THR A 255 -10.94 2.99 0.16
CA THR A 255 -10.12 1.94 -0.46
C THR A 255 -10.91 0.63 -0.55
N LEU A 256 -10.74 -0.08 -1.67
CA LEU A 256 -11.27 -1.42 -1.86
C LEU A 256 -10.22 -2.47 -1.49
N ILE A 257 -10.56 -3.35 -0.54
CA ILE A 257 -9.74 -4.50 -0.14
C ILE A 257 -10.57 -5.76 -0.38
N ALA A 258 -10.30 -6.49 -1.46
CA ALA A 258 -11.22 -7.52 -1.94
C ALA A 258 -10.54 -8.82 -2.38
N ASN A 259 -11.15 -9.97 -2.09
CA ASN A 259 -10.72 -11.26 -2.63
C ASN A 259 -9.25 -11.61 -2.36
N ASN A 260 -8.65 -11.08 -1.29
CA ASN A 260 -7.30 -11.48 -0.89
C ASN A 260 -7.38 -12.81 -0.13
N ALA A 261 -6.36 -13.66 -0.25
CA ALA A 261 -6.33 -14.92 0.49
C ALA A 261 -6.32 -14.66 2.01
N ALA A 262 -5.68 -13.57 2.46
CA ALA A 262 -5.74 -13.10 3.84
C ALA A 262 -5.51 -11.57 3.94
N PHE A 263 -5.87 -11.00 5.09
CA PHE A 263 -5.40 -9.65 5.46
C PHE A 263 -3.91 -9.65 5.82
N ALA A 264 -3.45 -10.69 6.51
CA ALA A 264 -2.07 -10.86 6.93
C ALA A 264 -1.59 -12.30 6.70
N PRO A 265 -0.29 -12.55 6.45
CA PRO A 265 0.22 -13.90 6.26
C PRO A 265 0.00 -14.78 7.50
N ALA A 266 -0.14 -16.10 7.30
CA ALA A 266 -0.34 -17.04 8.41
C ALA A 266 0.80 -17.05 9.45
N THR A 267 2.02 -16.67 9.06
CA THR A 267 3.17 -16.54 9.96
C THR A 267 3.10 -15.33 10.88
N THR A 268 2.30 -14.31 10.50
CA THR A 268 2.13 -13.06 11.24
C THR A 268 0.69 -12.58 11.05
N PRO A 269 -0.31 -13.28 11.64
CA PRO A 269 -1.71 -13.14 11.28
C PRO A 269 -2.40 -11.89 11.87
N VAL A 270 -1.72 -11.19 12.78
CA VAL A 270 -2.22 -9.98 13.45
C VAL A 270 -1.42 -8.79 12.95
N TRP A 271 -2.12 -7.72 12.57
CA TRP A 271 -1.48 -6.44 12.29
C TRP A 271 -1.16 -5.71 13.59
N GLU A 272 0.09 -5.28 13.78
CA GLU A 272 0.51 -4.64 15.03
C GLU A 272 1.00 -3.19 14.89
N PRO A 273 0.23 -2.27 14.25
CA PRO A 273 0.63 -0.87 14.14
C PRO A 273 0.42 -0.12 15.45
N ILE A 274 1.07 1.03 15.63
CA ILE A 274 0.75 1.96 16.71
C ILE A 274 -0.67 2.50 16.51
N GLN A 275 -0.98 2.98 15.30
CA GLN A 275 -2.28 3.49 14.92
C GLN A 275 -2.85 2.77 13.68
N LEU A 276 -4.13 2.43 13.73
CA LEU A 276 -4.91 2.02 12.55
C LEU A 276 -6.02 3.03 12.27
N SER A 277 -6.06 3.55 11.05
CA SER A 277 -7.11 4.46 10.57
C SER A 277 -7.79 3.85 9.34
N MET A 278 -9.11 3.70 9.36
CA MET A 278 -9.88 3.19 8.22
C MET A 278 -11.15 4.01 8.04
N LEU A 279 -11.29 4.64 6.88
CA LEU A 279 -12.39 5.55 6.57
C LEU A 279 -13.06 5.16 5.27
N ASP A 280 -14.38 5.04 5.29
CA ASP A 280 -15.24 4.85 4.11
C ASP A 280 -14.73 3.76 3.15
N SER A 281 -14.13 2.70 3.68
CA SER A 281 -13.49 1.64 2.88
C SER A 281 -14.36 0.39 2.80
N LEU A 282 -14.18 -0.38 1.72
CA LEU A 282 -14.91 -1.63 1.47
C LEU A 282 -13.96 -2.83 1.56
N LEU A 283 -14.25 -3.74 2.48
CA LEU A 283 -13.48 -4.93 2.77
C LEU A 283 -14.37 -6.14 2.50
N VAL A 284 -14.14 -6.82 1.38
CA VAL A 284 -15.10 -7.81 0.86
C VAL A 284 -14.45 -9.12 0.45
N ASP A 285 -15.07 -10.24 0.84
CA ASP A 285 -14.71 -11.59 0.40
C ASP A 285 -13.22 -11.94 0.62
N ASN A 286 -12.61 -11.46 1.71
CA ASN A 286 -11.25 -11.84 2.06
C ASN A 286 -11.23 -13.15 2.87
N GLY A 287 -10.24 -14.00 2.59
CA GLY A 287 -10.15 -15.36 3.15
C GLY A 287 -9.84 -15.43 4.65
N THR A 288 -9.54 -14.31 5.30
CA THR A 288 -9.40 -14.19 6.76
C THR A 288 -10.19 -13.00 7.28
N GLY A 289 -10.41 -12.93 8.61
CA GLY A 289 -10.80 -11.67 9.25
C GLY A 289 -9.63 -10.72 9.45
N LEU A 290 -9.95 -9.45 9.65
CA LEU A 290 -8.97 -8.41 9.97
C LEU A 290 -8.68 -8.43 11.47
N GLN A 291 -7.48 -8.88 11.86
CA GLN A 291 -7.02 -8.92 13.24
C GLN A 291 -5.98 -7.83 13.48
N VAL A 292 -6.22 -6.98 14.47
CA VAL A 292 -5.40 -5.80 14.73
C VAL A 292 -5.11 -5.67 16.22
N ALA A 293 -3.83 -5.66 16.57
CA ALA A 293 -3.35 -5.29 17.88
C ALA A 293 -2.69 -3.90 17.82
N ALA A 294 -3.39 -2.86 18.26
CA ALA A 294 -2.94 -1.47 18.13
C ALA A 294 -2.94 -0.72 19.47
N GLN A 295 -2.38 0.49 19.50
CA GLN A 295 -2.57 1.40 20.64
C GLN A 295 -3.81 2.27 20.44
N THR A 296 -4.01 2.78 19.22
CA THR A 296 -5.17 3.61 18.87
C THR A 296 -5.80 3.17 17.55
N VAL A 297 -7.13 3.32 17.48
CA VAL A 297 -7.90 3.08 16.25
C VAL A 297 -8.84 4.21 15.92
N TYR A 298 -9.03 4.46 14.63
CA TYR A 298 -10.09 5.32 14.10
C TYR A 298 -10.75 4.62 12.90
N ILE A 299 -11.87 3.94 13.15
CA ILE A 299 -12.56 3.08 12.18
C ILE A 299 -13.96 3.66 11.94
N ASP A 300 -14.16 4.30 10.79
CA ASP A 300 -15.33 5.13 10.49
C ASP A 300 -15.94 4.82 9.13
N GLY A 301 -17.23 4.49 9.09
CA GLY A 301 -17.99 4.39 7.82
C GLY A 301 -17.61 3.20 6.92
N ASN A 302 -16.88 2.21 7.41
CA ASN A 302 -16.41 1.09 6.60
C ASN A 302 -17.49 0.01 6.42
N THR A 303 -17.38 -0.78 5.35
CA THR A 303 -18.18 -2.00 5.16
C THR A 303 -17.28 -3.22 5.09
N LEU A 304 -17.48 -4.16 6.02
CA LEU A 304 -16.82 -5.46 6.05
C LEU A 304 -17.86 -6.54 5.75
N HIS A 305 -17.78 -7.15 4.56
CA HIS A 305 -18.78 -8.07 4.05
C HIS A 305 -18.20 -9.38 3.54
N GLY A 306 -18.79 -10.52 3.91
CA GLY A 306 -18.44 -11.82 3.34
C GLY A 306 -17.01 -12.29 3.63
N ASN A 307 -16.34 -11.69 4.62
CA ASN A 307 -14.99 -12.12 5.01
C ASN A 307 -15.09 -13.31 5.97
N ALA A 308 -14.00 -14.07 6.12
CA ALA A 308 -13.99 -15.19 7.06
C ALA A 308 -14.25 -14.77 8.53
N SER A 309 -14.03 -13.50 8.86
CA SER A 309 -14.52 -12.81 10.06
C SER A 309 -14.48 -11.30 9.79
N GLY A 310 -15.16 -10.48 10.58
CA GLY A 310 -15.12 -9.02 10.45
C GLY A 310 -13.82 -8.42 11.02
N LEU A 311 -13.95 -7.56 12.04
CA LEU A 311 -12.83 -6.88 12.69
C LEU A 311 -12.60 -7.42 14.10
N THR A 312 -11.37 -7.82 14.42
CA THR A 312 -10.93 -8.15 15.79
C THR A 312 -9.88 -7.16 16.25
N LEU A 313 -10.12 -6.52 17.40
CA LEU A 313 -9.24 -5.55 18.03
C LEU A 313 -8.68 -6.09 19.34
N SER A 314 -7.39 -5.90 19.56
CA SER A 314 -6.71 -6.25 20.82
C SER A 314 -5.60 -5.24 21.14
N ASP A 315 -4.99 -5.38 22.31
CA ASP A 315 -3.87 -4.53 22.72
C ASP A 315 -2.60 -4.92 21.98
N ARG A 316 -1.88 -3.92 21.48
CA ARG A 316 -0.51 -4.11 20.98
C ARG A 316 0.43 -4.42 22.13
N THR A 317 1.17 -5.52 22.05
CA THR A 317 2.24 -5.81 23.02
C THR A 317 3.43 -4.87 22.83
N GLY A 318 4.06 -4.42 23.91
CA GLY A 318 5.22 -3.51 23.88
C GLY A 318 5.84 -3.29 25.25
N LEU A 319 6.81 -2.35 25.36
CA LEU A 319 7.50 -2.00 26.63
C LEU A 319 6.52 -1.71 27.77
N VAL A 320 5.47 -0.97 27.46
CA VAL A 320 4.29 -0.81 28.30
C VAL A 320 3.10 -1.17 27.44
N THR A 321 2.44 -2.26 27.78
CA THR A 321 1.17 -2.62 27.14
C THR A 321 0.10 -1.71 27.73
N VAL A 322 -0.49 -0.89 26.87
CA VAL A 322 -1.62 -0.02 27.22
C VAL A 322 -2.86 -0.56 26.53
N PRO A 323 -4.03 -0.52 27.20
CA PRO A 323 -5.29 -0.85 26.55
C PRO A 323 -5.47 -0.07 25.25
N LEU A 324 -5.83 -0.77 24.18
CA LEU A 324 -6.22 -0.13 22.92
C LEU A 324 -7.39 0.82 23.18
N THR A 325 -7.29 2.04 22.68
CA THR A 325 -8.36 3.06 22.74
C THR A 325 -8.71 3.55 21.34
N GLY A 326 -9.75 4.37 21.22
CA GLY A 326 -10.12 4.99 19.94
C GLY A 326 -11.61 4.96 19.67
N ILE A 327 -11.96 5.04 18.38
CA ILE A 327 -13.34 5.12 17.90
C ILE A 327 -13.59 4.06 16.85
N VAL A 328 -14.66 3.29 17.03
CA VAL A 328 -15.23 2.40 16.01
C VAL A 328 -16.67 2.82 15.78
N ARG A 329 -16.94 3.51 14.67
CA ARG A 329 -18.26 4.09 14.43
C ARG A 329 -18.79 3.94 13.01
N GLY A 330 -20.11 3.84 12.88
CA GLY A 330 -20.77 3.91 11.57
C GLY A 330 -20.39 2.79 10.61
N ASN A 331 -19.79 1.70 11.10
CA ASN A 331 -19.34 0.60 10.26
C ASN A 331 -20.45 -0.44 10.06
N GLN A 332 -20.39 -1.15 8.94
CA GLN A 332 -21.30 -2.23 8.59
C GLN A 332 -20.53 -3.55 8.53
N PHE A 333 -20.89 -4.49 9.40
CA PHE A 333 -20.34 -5.85 9.47
C PHE A 333 -21.39 -6.84 9.01
N LEU A 334 -21.29 -7.28 7.76
CA LEU A 334 -22.36 -7.98 7.06
C LEU A 334 -21.92 -9.39 6.67
N SER A 335 -22.69 -10.40 7.05
CA SER A 335 -22.52 -11.77 6.53
C SER A 335 -21.08 -12.30 6.61
N ASN A 336 -20.34 -11.98 7.67
CA ASN A 336 -18.99 -12.54 7.87
C ASN A 336 -19.10 -13.93 8.53
N ASP A 337 -18.18 -14.83 8.21
CA ASP A 337 -18.12 -16.20 8.75
C ASP A 337 -17.58 -16.25 10.20
N GLY A 338 -17.36 -15.11 10.83
CA GLY A 338 -16.98 -14.97 12.22
C GLY A 338 -17.80 -13.88 12.91
N ASP A 339 -17.21 -13.21 13.90
CA ASP A 339 -17.87 -12.05 14.52
C ASP A 339 -17.89 -10.87 13.54
N GLY A 340 -18.87 -9.98 13.67
CA GLY A 340 -18.84 -8.70 12.97
C GLY A 340 -17.74 -7.80 13.52
N LEU A 341 -17.85 -7.45 14.80
CA LEU A 341 -16.81 -6.74 15.56
C LEU A 341 -16.50 -7.50 16.84
N ARG A 342 -15.22 -7.75 17.10
CA ARG A 342 -14.70 -8.31 18.35
C ARG A 342 -13.68 -7.37 18.98
N VAL A 343 -13.86 -7.05 20.25
CA VAL A 343 -12.91 -6.29 21.06
C VAL A 343 -12.46 -7.18 22.21
N GLU A 344 -11.18 -7.54 22.20
CA GLU A 344 -10.57 -8.39 23.22
C GLU A 344 -10.23 -7.58 24.47
N PRO A 345 -10.56 -8.06 25.68
CA PRO A 345 -10.08 -7.44 26.91
C PRO A 345 -8.54 -7.39 26.97
N PRO A 346 -7.94 -6.32 27.53
CA PRO A 346 -8.58 -5.19 28.21
C PRO A 346 -8.81 -3.95 27.31
N SER A 347 -8.84 -4.09 25.99
CA SER A 347 -9.04 -2.95 25.06
C SER A 347 -10.36 -2.19 25.35
N THR A 348 -10.33 -0.86 25.29
CA THR A 348 -11.45 0.04 25.65
C THR A 348 -11.77 1.10 24.56
N PRO A 349 -11.93 0.74 23.27
CA PRO A 349 -12.41 1.68 22.27
C PRO A 349 -13.86 2.12 22.54
N THR A 350 -14.28 3.25 21.97
CA THR A 350 -15.68 3.66 21.96
C THR A 350 -16.38 3.11 20.73
N VAL A 351 -17.50 2.38 20.93
CA VAL A 351 -18.25 1.69 19.86
C VAL A 351 -19.61 2.37 19.66
N ILE A 352 -19.85 2.94 18.48
CA ILE A 352 -20.99 3.86 18.23
C ILE A 352 -21.64 3.62 16.87
N ASN A 353 -22.97 3.53 16.78
CA ASN A 353 -23.70 3.50 15.51
C ASN A 353 -23.21 2.44 14.50
N ASN A 354 -22.71 1.29 14.96
CA ASN A 354 -22.31 0.21 14.08
C ASN A 354 -23.49 -0.72 13.78
N LEU A 355 -23.50 -1.30 12.59
CA LEU A 355 -24.51 -2.25 12.12
C LEU A 355 -23.86 -3.61 11.90
N ALA A 356 -24.35 -4.66 12.57
CA ALA A 356 -23.84 -6.03 12.43
C ALA A 356 -24.97 -7.02 12.08
N LEU A 357 -24.97 -7.53 10.85
CA LEU A 357 -26.06 -8.34 10.31
C LEU A 357 -25.58 -9.70 9.82
N ASN A 358 -26.32 -10.75 10.17
CA ASN A 358 -26.18 -12.08 9.59
C ASN A 358 -24.76 -12.68 9.70
N ASN A 359 -23.98 -12.29 10.70
CA ASN A 359 -22.66 -12.90 10.94
C ASN A 359 -22.85 -14.26 11.64
N THR A 360 -21.99 -15.23 11.35
CA THR A 360 -22.06 -16.56 12.00
C THR A 360 -21.56 -16.51 13.46
N GLY A 361 -20.73 -15.53 13.80
CA GLY A 361 -20.30 -15.25 15.17
C GLY A 361 -21.27 -14.33 15.90
N PHE A 362 -20.72 -13.52 16.81
CA PHE A 362 -21.47 -12.42 17.40
C PHE A 362 -21.61 -11.27 16.40
N GLY A 363 -22.69 -10.48 16.49
CA GLY A 363 -22.75 -9.20 15.77
C GLY A 363 -21.65 -8.26 16.26
N ILE A 364 -21.69 -7.93 17.56
CA ILE A 364 -20.67 -7.13 18.24
C ILE A 364 -20.34 -7.74 19.60
N TYR A 365 -19.14 -8.29 19.74
CA TYR A 365 -18.59 -8.76 21.02
C TYR A 365 -17.59 -7.74 21.55
N ALA A 366 -18.00 -6.91 22.53
CA ALA A 366 -17.16 -5.84 23.06
C ALA A 366 -17.32 -5.63 24.58
N PRO A 367 -16.98 -6.63 25.42
CA PRO A 367 -17.21 -6.63 26.87
C PRO A 367 -16.58 -5.47 27.65
N THR A 368 -15.50 -4.88 27.11
CA THR A 368 -14.73 -3.81 27.76
C THR A 368 -14.81 -2.46 27.04
N ALA A 369 -15.53 -2.39 25.92
CA ALA A 369 -15.66 -1.15 25.16
C ALA A 369 -16.56 -0.13 25.87
N PHE A 370 -16.34 1.15 25.59
CA PHE A 370 -17.31 2.19 25.94
C PHE A 370 -18.45 2.17 24.94
N ASP A 371 -19.68 1.95 25.41
CA ASP A 371 -20.87 2.03 24.58
C ASP A 371 -21.24 3.50 24.31
N GLY A 372 -21.03 3.96 23.08
CA GLY A 372 -21.50 5.29 22.66
C GLY A 372 -22.93 5.31 22.13
N GLY A 373 -23.60 4.16 22.09
CA GLY A 373 -25.00 4.00 21.68
C GLY A 373 -25.22 3.89 20.16
N GLY A 374 -26.46 3.56 19.81
CA GLY A 374 -26.95 3.48 18.44
C GLY A 374 -26.46 2.27 17.63
N ASN A 375 -25.77 1.33 18.27
CA ASN A 375 -25.37 0.07 17.66
C ASN A 375 -26.61 -0.80 17.37
N VAL A 376 -26.57 -1.54 16.26
CA VAL A 376 -27.63 -2.46 15.82
C VAL A 376 -26.98 -3.78 15.45
N ALA A 377 -27.46 -4.87 16.03
CA ALA A 377 -27.06 -6.20 15.64
C ALA A 377 -28.29 -7.11 15.59
N ARG A 378 -28.43 -7.91 14.54
CA ARG A 378 -29.54 -8.87 14.39
C ARG A 378 -29.15 -10.05 13.52
N ASN A 379 -29.82 -11.17 13.75
CA ASN A 379 -29.68 -12.42 13.00
C ASN A 379 -28.24 -12.97 13.02
N ASN A 380 -27.47 -12.66 14.06
CA ASN A 380 -26.14 -13.23 14.23
C ASN A 380 -26.24 -14.56 14.98
N THR A 381 -25.46 -15.57 14.61
CA THR A 381 -25.71 -16.94 15.08
C THR A 381 -25.26 -17.16 16.54
N ALA A 382 -24.15 -16.54 16.97
CA ALA A 382 -23.69 -16.67 18.37
C ALA A 382 -24.38 -15.70 19.34
N GLY A 383 -24.97 -14.62 18.82
CA GLY A 383 -25.67 -13.60 19.58
C GLY A 383 -25.46 -12.21 18.98
N ASP A 384 -26.31 -11.26 19.35
CA ASP A 384 -26.26 -9.93 18.74
C ASP A 384 -25.16 -9.06 19.37
N CYS A 385 -25.28 -8.69 20.65
CA CYS A 385 -24.30 -7.84 21.32
C CYS A 385 -23.90 -8.31 22.71
N VAL A 386 -22.60 -8.16 23.03
CA VAL A 386 -22.02 -8.42 24.36
C VAL A 386 -21.20 -7.20 24.79
N GLY A 387 -21.39 -6.75 26.03
CA GLY A 387 -20.67 -5.59 26.60
C GLY A 387 -21.22 -4.21 26.25
N ILE A 388 -22.00 -4.12 25.18
CA ILE A 388 -22.65 -2.89 24.73
C ILE A 388 -24.14 -3.13 24.46
N VAL A 389 -24.92 -2.05 24.35
CA VAL A 389 -26.35 -2.11 24.04
C VAL A 389 -26.56 -2.00 22.53
N CYS A 390 -27.37 -2.92 21.99
CA CYS A 390 -27.81 -2.87 20.60
C CYS A 390 -29.33 -2.77 20.51
N ALA A 391 -29.80 -1.91 19.60
CA ALA A 391 -31.21 -1.84 19.26
C ALA A 391 -31.62 -3.02 18.37
N MET A 392 -32.88 -3.43 18.48
CA MET A 392 -33.43 -4.54 17.68
C MET A 392 -33.89 -4.12 16.27
N TYR A 393 -33.91 -2.82 15.93
CA TYR A 393 -34.62 -2.27 14.76
C TYR A 393 -33.74 -1.55 13.74
#